data_AF-A0A949CY27-F1
#
_entry.id   AF-A0A949CY27-F1
#
_cell.length_a   1.000
_cell.length_b   1.000
_cell.length_c   1.000
_cell.angle_alpha   90.00
_cell.angle_beta   90.00
_cell.angle_gamma   90.00
#
_symmetry.space_group_name_H-M   'P 1'
#
loop_
_entity.id
_entity.type
_entity.pdbx_description
1 polymer ?
#
loop_
_entity_poly.entity_id
_entity_poly.type
_entity_poly.pdbx_seq_one_letter_code
_entity_poly.pdbx_strand_id
1 'polypeptide(L)' 'MLVLTATYQNGQIILEEPLPLDLEGKRFQIFIPTPTSTTRKRRQCGSAKGQVWMSSDFNESLEEFEAYYK' A
#
# COMPACT_ATOMS: atom_id res chain seq x y z
N MET A 1 28.65 -8.70 -2.16
CA MET A 1 27.47 -8.62 -1.29
C MET A 1 27.12 -10.04 -0.90
N LEU A 2 27.27 -10.40 0.36
CA LEU A 2 26.91 -11.73 0.86
C LEU A 2 25.48 -11.64 1.43
N VAL A 3 24.59 -12.52 1.00
CA VAL A 3 23.23 -12.61 1.53
C VAL A 3 23.17 -13.89 2.37
N LEU A 4 22.92 -13.72 3.67
CA LEU A 4 22.75 -14.84 4.60
C LEU A 4 21.27 -14.94 4.93
N THR A 5 20.70 -16.12 4.70
CA THR A 5 19.31 -16.41 5.07
C THR A 5 19.26 -16.89 6.51
N ALA A 6 18.40 -16.26 7.32
CA ALA A 6 18.22 -16.62 8.71
C ALA A 6 16.74 -16.57 9.10
N THR A 7 16.33 -17.47 9.99
CA THR A 7 14.98 -17.51 10.55
C THR A 7 15.02 -17.10 12.01
N TYR A 8 14.09 -16.25 12.44
CA TYR A 8 13.89 -15.92 13.85
C TYR A 8 12.93 -16.91 14.49
N GLN A 9 13.43 -17.77 15.39
CA GLN A 9 12.64 -18.75 16.13
C GLN A 9 13.05 -18.74 17.61
N ASN A 10 12.06 -18.70 18.51
CA ASN A 10 12.27 -18.77 19.97
C ASN A 10 13.27 -17.75 20.53
N GLY A 11 13.32 -16.54 19.95
CA GLY A 11 14.27 -15.52 20.40
C GLY A 11 15.69 -15.66 19.86
N GLN A 12 15.95 -16.67 19.02
CA GLN A 12 17.23 -16.92 18.39
C GLN A 12 17.14 -16.73 16.87
N ILE A 13 18.21 -16.21 16.28
CA ILE A 13 18.37 -16.10 14.83
C ILE A 13 19.17 -17.33 14.39
N ILE A 14 18.55 -18.20 13.60
CA ILE A 14 19.12 -19.44 13.11
C ILE A 14 19.44 -19.25 11.63
N LEU A 15 20.72 -19.37 11.27
CA LEU A 15 21.15 -19.32 9.87
C LEU A 15 20.80 -20.64 9.19
N GLU A 16 20.30 -20.58 7.96
CA GLU A 16 20.04 -21.76 7.14
C GLU A 16 21.34 -22.41 6.67
N GLU A 17 22.36 -21.59 6.42
CA GLU A 17 23.69 -22.01 6.02
C GLU A 17 24.73 -21.61 7.08
N PRO A 18 25.77 -22.43 7.30
CA PRO A 18 26.85 -22.08 8.22
C PRO A 18 27.59 -20.82 7.73
N LEU A 19 28.06 -20.01 8.67
CA LEU A 19 28.87 -18.83 8.34
C LEU A 19 30.13 -19.25 7.57
N PRO A 20 30.39 -18.66 6.40
CA PRO A 20 31.62 -18.95 5.67
C PRO A 20 32.85 -18.47 6.47
N LEU A 21 33.94 -19.23 6.36
CA LEU A 21 35.18 -19.05 7.14
C LEU A 21 35.85 -17.67 6.94
N ASP A 22 35.61 -17.04 5.79
CA ASP A 22 36.13 -15.70 5.45
C ASP A 22 35.46 -14.55 6.23
N LEU A 23 34.49 -14.87 7.08
CA LEU A 23 33.79 -13.95 7.98
C LEU A 23 34.28 -14.02 9.42
N GLU A 24 35.28 -14.85 9.72
CA GLU A 24 35.84 -14.97 11.06
C GLU A 24 36.30 -13.61 11.60
N GLY A 25 35.87 -13.28 12.83
CA GLY A 25 36.16 -12.00 13.49
C GLY A 25 35.32 -10.79 13.03
N LYS A 26 34.46 -10.94 12.01
CA LYS A 26 33.59 -9.85 11.53
C LYS A 26 32.28 -9.78 12.31
N ARG A 27 31.79 -8.56 12.52
CA ARG A 27 30.48 -8.28 13.15
C ARG A 27 29.45 -7.93 12.09
N PHE A 28 28.23 -8.43 12.27
CA PHE A 28 27.08 -8.15 11.41
C PHE A 28 25.97 -7.49 12.21
N GLN A 29 25.28 -6.54 11.59
CA GLN A 29 24.05 -5.94 12.13
C GLN A 29 22.90 -6.31 11.21
N ILE A 30 21.82 -6.85 11.78
CA ILE A 30 20.61 -7.21 11.06
C ILE A 30 19.63 -6.06 11.22
N PHE A 31 19.30 -5.39 10.11
CA PHE A 31 18.28 -4.35 10.07
C PHE A 31 16.94 -4.97 9.72
N ILE A 32 16.01 -4.98 10.68
CA ILE A 32 14.63 -5.41 10.46
C ILE A 32 13.81 -4.13 10.30
N PRO A 33 13.33 -3.79 9.09
CA PRO A 33 12.42 -2.68 8.92
C PRO A 33 11.10 -3.03 9.62
N THR A 34 10.82 -2.36 10.74
CA THR A 34 9.48 -2.42 11.32
C THR A 34 8.55 -1.62 10.40
N PRO A 35 7.35 -2.13 10.08
CA PRO A 35 6.37 -1.30 9.41
C PRO A 35 6.04 -0.16 10.38
N THR A 36 6.55 1.04 10.09
CA THR A 36 6.06 2.25 10.72
C THR A 36 4.56 2.24 10.53
N SER A 37 3.81 2.15 11.64
CA SER A 37 2.39 2.41 11.68
C SER A 37 2.18 3.83 11.14
N THR A 38 2.01 3.93 9.82
CA THR A 38 1.53 5.15 9.19
C THR A 38 0.11 5.27 9.69
N THR A 39 -0.07 6.04 10.76
CA THR A 39 -1.36 6.50 11.21
C THR A 39 -1.99 7.16 9.99
N ARG A 40 -2.89 6.44 9.32
CA ARG A 40 -3.52 6.92 8.09
C ARG A 40 -4.20 8.23 8.47
N LYS A 41 -3.74 9.36 7.89
CA LYS A 41 -4.43 10.64 8.07
C LYS A 41 -5.88 10.42 7.67
N ARG A 42 -6.78 10.46 8.66
CA ARG A 42 -8.22 10.39 8.42
C ARG A 42 -8.56 11.56 7.51
N ARG A 43 -9.06 11.27 6.29
CA ARG A 43 -9.47 12.32 5.35
C ARG A 43 -10.48 13.21 6.06
N GLN A 44 -10.28 14.52 6.01
CA GLN A 44 -11.27 15.46 6.51
C GLN A 44 -12.51 15.39 5.60
N CYS A 45 -13.70 15.34 6.18
CA CYS A 45 -14.91 15.45 5.38
C CYS A 45 -15.01 16.89 4.85
N GLY A 46 -14.92 17.03 3.53
CA GLY A 46 -15.26 18.25 2.82
C GLY A 46 -16.69 18.19 2.31
N SER A 47 -17.26 19.34 1.96
CA SER A 47 -18.53 19.40 1.24
C SER A 47 -18.26 19.86 -0.20
N ALA A 48 -18.80 19.13 -1.17
CA ALA A 48 -18.81 19.54 -2.58
C ALA A 48 -20.06 20.38 -2.93
N LYS A 49 -20.78 20.88 -1.92
CA LYS A 49 -22.00 21.69 -2.13
C LYS A 49 -21.66 22.94 -2.94
N GLY A 50 -22.30 23.10 -4.09
CA GLY A 50 -22.08 24.22 -5.01
C GLY A 50 -20.91 24.05 -5.98
N GLN A 51 -20.19 22.93 -5.94
CA GLN A 51 -19.13 22.62 -6.91
C GLN A 51 -19.61 21.79 -8.11
N VAL A 52 -20.85 21.29 -8.05
CA VAL A 52 -21.48 20.55 -9.15
C VAL A 52 -22.54 21.44 -9.78
N TRP A 53 -22.38 21.68 -11.07
CA TRP A 53 -23.38 22.37 -11.89
C TRP A 53 -24.21 21.30 -12.60
N MET A 54 -25.51 21.28 -12.32
CA MET A 54 -26.46 20.44 -13.04
C MET A 54 -27.15 21.30 -14.09
N SER A 55 -27.30 20.74 -15.28
CA SER A 55 -28.05 21.38 -16.35
C SER A 55 -29.54 21.44 -15.99
N SER A 56 -30.24 22.46 -16.47
CA SER A 56 -31.66 22.70 -16.16
C SER A 56 -32.58 21.61 -16.71
N ASP A 57 -32.14 20.94 -17.77
CA ASP A 57 -32.82 19.88 -18.50
C ASP A 57 -32.46 18.47 -17.98
N PHE A 58 -31.68 18.34 -16.90
CA PHE A 58 -31.23 17.03 -16.41
C PHE A 58 -32.40 16.08 -16.06
N ASN A 59 -33.56 16.62 -15.69
CA ASN A 59 -34.76 15.86 -15.37
C ASN A 59 -35.78 15.81 -16.51
N GLU A 60 -35.49 16.38 -17.69
CA GLU A 60 -36.40 16.33 -18.83
C GLU A 60 -36.49 14.90 -19.38
N SER A 61 -37.67 14.53 -19.89
CA SER A 61 -37.92 13.20 -20.42
C SER A 61 -37.10 12.98 -21.69
N LEU A 62 -36.55 11.77 -21.85
CA LEU A 62 -35.78 11.38 -23.03
C LEU A 62 -36.68 11.01 -24.22
N GLU A 63 -37.86 11.63 -24.36
CA GLU A 63 -38.83 11.33 -25.43
C GLU A 63 -38.20 11.51 -26.82
N GLU A 64 -37.27 12.45 -27.00
CA GLU A 64 -36.51 12.64 -28.24
C GLU A 64 -35.61 11.43 -28.60
N PHE A 65 -35.25 10.57 -27.64
CA PHE A 65 -34.43 9.39 -27.88
C PHE A 65 -35.23 8.16 -28.31
N GLU A 66 -36.57 8.16 -28.21
CA GLU A 66 -37.39 7.04 -28.68
C GLU A 66 -37.23 6.82 -30.19
N ALA A 67 -37.02 7.90 -30.95
CA ALA A 67 -36.77 7.85 -32.39
C ALA A 67 -35.45 7.14 -32.75
N TYR A 68 -34.49 7.05 -31.82
CA TYR A 68 -33.20 6.41 -32.02
C TYR A 68 -33.23 4.88 -31.83
N TYR A 69 -34.26 4.34 -31.17
CA TYR A 69 -34.39 2.91 -30.84
C TYR A 69 -35.27 2.12 -31.82
N LYS A 70 -35.61 2.67 -32.98
CA LYS A 70 -36.52 2.05 -33.96
C LYS A 70 -35.78 1.29 -35.07
#